data_AF-A0A835ZBM7-F1
#
_entry.id   AF-A0A835ZBM7-F1
#
_cell.length_a   1.000
_cell.length_b   1.000
_cell.length_c   1.000
_cell.angle_alpha   90.00
_cell.angle_beta   90.00
_cell.angle_gamma   90.00
#
_symmetry.space_group_name_H-M   'P 1'
#
loop_
_entity.id
_entity.type
_entity.pdbx_description
1 polymer ?
#
loop_
_entity_poly.entity_id
_entity_poly.type
_entity_poly.pdbx_seq_one_letter_code
_entity_poly.pdbx_strand_id
1 'polypeptide(L)'
;MSSGLILELLSCLPAAQNLCLCGGVVLNSVLNGKITREGGFDRVHIPNHPGDEGISIGCAAYVLGCDNACAFLLSSFQGKDWSTEEIEDALADFAPWIDVEDLTTQDPDSPGDTPLEVAADRAAAMVASGKVVAWFQGRSEFGPRALGHRSLLADPRDKDMVNRINLKVKMREDFRPFAPSVLEEFAGEWFDGLTGDGSPYMSLTVPAKPGKREQIPAVCHVDGSSRIQTVQQAANPLYHRLISAFHRATGVPMVLNTSFNIKGEPIVDSPEDALRSFLDSNGGMDALVLHNHVVTRKPFPLDEGNSQSELTLMDQLMPSVVGPFISEVSARSTGEVNTVRVMLGDGKWVQLDDDLQLAVLEAIESADGLSTVAELLQEMDASADQGEVVDALHVLHRKRLVSFQ
;
A
#
# COMPACT_ATOMS: atom_id res chain seq x y z
N MET A 1 30.31 -1.06 11.49
CA MET A 1 31.41 -0.12 11.22
C MET A 1 30.96 1.26 11.63
N SER A 2 31.73 1.98 12.47
CA SER A 2 31.43 3.38 12.74
C SER A 2 31.55 4.16 11.43
N SER A 3 30.58 5.03 11.15
CA SER A 3 30.58 5.84 9.92
C SER A 3 31.83 6.72 9.76
N GLY A 4 32.63 6.90 10.82
CA GLY A 4 33.92 7.58 10.77
C GLY A 4 34.99 6.83 9.94
N LEU A 5 35.05 5.50 10.01
CA LEU A 5 36.04 4.73 9.23
C LEU A 5 35.80 4.87 7.72
N ILE A 6 34.53 4.94 7.30
CA ILE A 6 34.18 5.10 5.88
C ILE A 6 34.59 6.48 5.38
N LEU A 7 34.36 7.54 6.17
CA LEU A 7 34.80 8.89 5.79
C LEU A 7 36.32 9.01 5.72
N GLU A 8 37.05 8.35 6.64
CA GLU A 8 38.51 8.30 6.59
C GLU A 8 39.01 7.58 5.34
N LEU A 9 38.42 6.45 4.97
CA LEU A 9 38.72 5.74 3.72
C LEU A 9 38.42 6.60 2.48
N LEU A 10 37.28 7.31 2.48
CA LEU A 10 36.91 8.21 1.38
C LEU A 10 37.88 9.39 1.24
N SER A 11 38.44 9.89 2.35
CA SER A 11 39.45 10.97 2.32
C SER A 11 40.79 10.56 1.69
N CYS A 12 41.05 9.25 1.61
CA CYS A 12 42.23 8.69 0.94
C CYS A 12 42.03 8.52 -0.57
N LEU A 13 40.82 8.73 -1.09
CA LEU A 13 40.56 8.63 -2.52
C LEU A 13 41.18 9.81 -3.29
N PRO A 14 41.57 9.63 -4.56
CA PRO A 14 41.96 10.72 -5.43
C PRO A 14 40.88 11.81 -5.46
N ALA A 15 41.28 13.07 -5.65
CA ALA A 15 40.33 14.17 -5.76
C ALA A 15 39.32 13.89 -6.89
N ALA A 16 38.07 13.60 -6.50
CA ALA A 16 36.95 13.37 -7.39
C ALA A 16 35.79 14.25 -6.92
N GLN A 17 35.11 14.88 -7.88
CA GLN A 17 33.94 15.73 -7.60
C GLN A 17 32.68 14.89 -7.33
N ASN A 18 32.60 13.69 -7.89
CA ASN A 18 31.40 12.85 -7.87
C ASN A 18 31.71 11.47 -7.30
N LEU A 19 30.78 10.93 -6.51
CA LEU A 19 30.85 9.59 -5.94
C LEU A 19 29.61 8.78 -6.33
N CYS A 20 29.83 7.58 -6.87
CA CYS A 20 28.76 6.60 -7.10
C CYS A 20 28.88 5.46 -6.08
N LEU A 21 27.77 5.11 -5.42
CA LEU A 21 27.73 4.06 -4.39
C LEU A 21 26.79 2.92 -4.81
N CYS A 22 27.32 1.70 -4.82
CA CYS A 22 26.58 0.45 -5.03
C CYS A 22 27.02 -0.64 -4.01
N GLY A 23 26.29 -1.74 -4.00
CA GLY A 23 26.37 -2.86 -3.04
C GLY A 23 25.28 -2.78 -1.96
N GLY A 24 24.87 -3.92 -1.42
CA GLY A 24 23.75 -4.00 -0.45
C GLY A 24 23.94 -3.15 0.82
N VAL A 25 25.18 -2.85 1.21
CA VAL A 25 25.49 -1.94 2.33
C VAL A 25 24.95 -0.52 2.09
N VAL A 26 24.85 -0.11 0.82
CA VAL A 26 24.37 1.21 0.39
C VAL A 26 22.84 1.34 0.55
N LEU A 27 22.12 0.29 0.92
CA LEU A 27 20.72 0.44 1.39
C LEU A 27 20.62 1.16 2.74
N ASN A 28 21.74 1.43 3.40
CA ASN A 28 21.83 2.18 4.65
C ASN A 28 21.74 3.70 4.41
N SER A 29 20.52 4.24 4.48
CA SER A 29 20.27 5.66 4.24
C SER A 29 20.94 6.62 5.23
N VAL A 30 21.19 6.17 6.46
CA VAL A 30 21.87 6.96 7.48
C VAL A 30 23.33 7.16 7.10
N LEU A 31 23.99 6.09 6.67
CA LEU A 31 25.36 6.16 6.14
C LEU A 31 25.43 7.08 4.92
N ASN A 32 24.52 6.89 3.96
CA ASN A 32 24.49 7.67 2.73
C ASN A 32 24.29 9.17 3.00
N GLY A 33 23.39 9.51 3.92
CA GLY A 33 23.18 10.89 4.34
C GLY A 33 24.44 11.51 4.94
N LYS A 34 25.20 10.74 5.73
CA LYS A 34 26.47 11.20 6.29
C LYS A 34 27.53 11.43 5.20
N ILE A 35 27.70 10.47 4.27
CA ILE A 35 28.63 10.60 3.14
C ILE A 35 28.28 11.82 2.28
N THR A 36 27.00 12.05 2.02
CA THR A 36 26.52 13.18 1.21
C THR A 36 26.89 14.53 1.83
N ARG A 37 26.82 14.66 3.16
CA ARG A 37 27.11 15.92 3.86
C ARG A 37 28.58 16.12 4.20
N GLU A 38 29.27 15.05 4.58
CA GLU A 38 30.61 15.12 5.19
C GLU A 38 31.71 14.55 4.28
N GLY A 39 31.36 13.88 3.19
CA GLY A 39 32.31 13.21 2.30
C GLY A 39 33.09 14.15 1.37
N GLY A 40 32.68 15.41 1.25
CA GLY A 40 33.37 16.41 0.41
C GLY A 40 33.17 16.25 -1.10
N PHE A 41 32.13 15.52 -1.52
CA PHE A 41 31.76 15.35 -2.93
C PHE A 41 30.68 16.36 -3.33
N ASP A 42 30.78 16.89 -4.55
CA ASP A 42 29.77 17.78 -5.15
C ASP A 42 28.47 17.02 -5.45
N ARG A 43 28.60 15.77 -5.90
CA ARG A 43 27.46 14.87 -6.16
C ARG A 43 27.71 13.47 -5.61
N VAL A 44 26.68 12.92 -4.96
CA VAL A 44 26.64 11.51 -4.55
C VAL A 44 25.47 10.85 -5.27
N HIS A 45 25.77 9.89 -6.14
CA HIS A 45 24.76 9.11 -6.85
C HIS A 45 24.62 7.72 -6.24
N ILE A 46 23.39 7.36 -5.89
CA ILE A 46 23.01 6.03 -5.41
C ILE A 46 21.85 5.59 -6.31
N PRO A 47 21.95 4.49 -7.06
CA PRO A 47 20.84 4.00 -7.87
C PRO A 47 19.68 3.53 -6.96
N ASN A 48 18.47 3.42 -7.51
CA ASN A 48 17.30 2.85 -6.81
C ASN A 48 17.47 1.35 -6.47
N HIS A 49 18.43 0.68 -7.10
CA HIS A 49 18.74 -0.74 -6.96
C HIS A 49 20.22 -0.98 -6.60
N PRO A 50 20.71 -0.44 -5.47
CA PRO A 50 22.13 -0.50 -5.17
C PRO A 50 22.59 -1.91 -4.77
N GLY A 51 21.69 -2.82 -4.37
CA GLY A 51 22.04 -4.18 -3.97
C GLY A 51 22.24 -5.14 -5.14
N ASP A 52 22.18 -6.43 -4.81
CA ASP A 52 22.36 -7.53 -5.77
C ASP A 52 21.29 -7.51 -6.86
N GLU A 53 20.11 -6.96 -6.57
CA GLU A 53 19.04 -6.76 -7.55
C GLU A 53 19.48 -5.92 -8.76
N GLY A 54 20.41 -4.97 -8.55
CA GLY A 54 20.96 -4.11 -9.60
C GLY A 54 22.02 -4.76 -10.49
N ILE A 55 22.54 -5.95 -10.12
CA ILE A 55 23.62 -6.61 -10.87
C ILE A 55 23.16 -6.95 -12.29
N SER A 56 21.91 -7.36 -12.46
CA SER A 56 21.32 -7.67 -13.78
C SER A 56 21.42 -6.49 -14.75
N ILE A 57 21.08 -5.29 -14.28
CA ILE A 57 21.17 -4.03 -15.01
C ILE A 57 22.65 -3.69 -15.29
N GLY A 58 23.51 -3.86 -14.29
CA GLY A 58 24.96 -3.64 -14.44
C GLY A 58 25.61 -4.55 -15.49
N CYS A 59 25.24 -5.84 -15.52
CA CYS A 59 25.70 -6.79 -16.52
C CYS A 59 25.21 -6.43 -17.92
N ALA A 60 23.94 -6.04 -18.07
CA ALA A 60 23.41 -5.58 -19.35
C ALA A 60 24.14 -4.32 -19.85
N ALA A 61 24.34 -3.32 -18.97
CA ALA A 61 25.09 -2.11 -19.28
C ALA A 61 26.55 -2.40 -19.68
N TYR A 62 27.21 -3.34 -18.99
CA TYR A 62 28.58 -3.77 -19.30
C TYR A 62 28.69 -4.37 -20.71
N VAL A 63 27.73 -5.23 -21.09
CA VAL A 63 27.71 -5.86 -22.43
C VAL A 63 27.37 -4.85 -23.53
N LEU A 64 26.47 -3.90 -23.27
CA LEU A 64 26.12 -2.85 -24.22
C LEU A 64 27.25 -1.84 -24.46
N GLY A 65 28.16 -1.69 -23.49
CA GLY A 65 29.23 -0.70 -23.46
C GLY A 65 28.74 0.66 -22.96
N CYS A 66 29.58 1.37 -22.22
CA CYS A 66 29.21 2.61 -21.51
C CYS A 66 28.59 3.69 -22.40
N ASP A 67 29.10 3.87 -23.63
CA ASP A 67 28.61 4.88 -24.57
C ASP A 67 27.17 4.58 -25.05
N ASN A 68 26.80 3.30 -25.16
CA ASN A 68 25.44 2.89 -25.53
C ASN A 68 24.52 2.74 -24.32
N ALA A 69 25.08 2.41 -23.14
CA ALA A 69 24.32 2.29 -21.90
C ALA A 69 23.73 3.64 -21.45
N CYS A 70 24.48 4.74 -21.65
CA CYS A 70 23.99 6.10 -21.38
C CYS A 70 22.84 6.54 -22.30
N ALA A 71 22.61 5.87 -23.43
CA ALA A 71 21.47 6.15 -24.31
C ALA A 71 20.15 5.62 -23.75
N PHE A 72 20.20 4.69 -22.78
CA PHE A 72 19.04 4.18 -22.05
C PHE A 72 18.92 4.93 -20.73
N LEU A 73 18.13 6.00 -20.72
CA LEU A 73 17.60 6.57 -19.47
C LEU A 73 16.67 5.53 -18.83
N LEU A 74 17.24 4.66 -18.00
CA LEU A 74 16.47 3.68 -17.26
C LEU A 74 15.67 4.43 -16.20
N SER A 75 14.38 4.62 -16.49
CA SER A 75 13.39 4.99 -15.48
C SER A 75 13.47 4.06 -14.28
N SER A 76 13.19 4.55 -13.07
CA SER A 76 13.02 3.67 -11.90
C SER A 76 11.75 2.81 -12.01
N PHE A 77 10.84 3.14 -12.91
CA PHE A 77 9.56 2.48 -13.12
C PHE A 77 9.67 1.48 -14.27
N GLN A 78 10.11 0.26 -13.97
CA GLN A 78 10.44 -0.78 -14.96
C GLN A 78 9.47 -1.97 -14.94
N GLY A 79 8.52 -2.00 -14.00
CA GLY A 79 7.52 -3.07 -13.93
C GLY A 79 6.58 -3.14 -15.13
N LYS A 80 5.64 -4.07 -15.08
CA LYS A 80 4.59 -4.16 -16.10
C LYS A 80 3.74 -2.90 -16.10
N ASP A 81 3.39 -2.43 -17.29
CA ASP A 81 2.35 -1.43 -17.46
C ASP A 81 1.02 -2.15 -17.63
N TRP A 82 0.10 -1.96 -16.68
CA TRP A 82 -1.19 -2.63 -16.66
C TRP A 82 -2.20 -1.82 -17.45
N SER A 83 -2.84 -2.44 -18.42
CA SER A 83 -3.86 -1.78 -19.24
C SER A 83 -5.14 -1.53 -18.44
N THR A 84 -5.97 -0.59 -18.90
CA THR A 84 -7.28 -0.33 -18.30
C THR A 84 -8.16 -1.58 -18.27
N GLU A 85 -8.13 -2.39 -19.35
CA GLU A 85 -8.87 -3.66 -19.44
C GLU A 85 -8.43 -4.65 -18.35
N GLU A 86 -7.12 -4.86 -18.16
CA GLU A 86 -6.62 -5.76 -17.10
C GLU A 86 -6.96 -5.26 -15.69
N ILE A 87 -7.10 -3.95 -15.49
CA ILE A 87 -7.52 -3.36 -14.22
C ILE A 87 -9.01 -3.56 -14.00
N GLU A 88 -9.83 -3.37 -15.04
CA GLU A 88 -11.27 -3.60 -15.01
C GLU A 88 -11.62 -5.07 -14.77
N ASP A 89 -10.90 -6.00 -15.40
CA ASP A 89 -11.03 -7.44 -15.17
C ASP A 89 -10.74 -7.79 -13.70
N ALA A 90 -9.65 -7.27 -13.14
CA ALA A 90 -9.32 -7.48 -11.74
C ALA A 90 -10.37 -6.84 -10.80
N LEU A 91 -10.94 -5.68 -11.14
CA LEU A 91 -12.02 -5.09 -10.35
C LEU A 91 -13.29 -5.95 -10.39
N ALA A 92 -13.62 -6.52 -11.55
CA ALA A 92 -14.77 -7.40 -11.73
C ALA A 92 -14.66 -8.66 -10.86
N ASP A 93 -13.48 -9.28 -10.81
CA ASP A 93 -13.21 -10.46 -9.98
C ASP A 93 -13.42 -10.21 -8.48
N PHE A 94 -13.24 -8.96 -8.03
CA PHE A 94 -13.40 -8.57 -6.63
C PHE A 94 -14.69 -7.80 -6.32
N ALA A 95 -15.56 -7.59 -7.31
CA ALA A 95 -16.80 -6.82 -7.22
C ALA A 95 -17.73 -7.20 -6.04
N PRO A 96 -17.81 -8.46 -5.58
CA PRO A 96 -18.61 -8.82 -4.41
C PRO A 96 -18.21 -8.11 -3.10
N TRP A 97 -16.95 -7.68 -2.95
CA TRP A 97 -16.42 -7.15 -1.67
C TRP A 97 -16.02 -5.67 -1.70
N ILE A 98 -16.11 -5.04 -2.87
CA ILE A 98 -15.66 -3.66 -3.07
C ILE A 98 -16.74 -2.80 -3.71
N ASP A 99 -16.69 -1.51 -3.39
CA ASP A 99 -17.36 -0.45 -4.14
C ASP A 99 -16.31 0.27 -4.98
N VAL A 100 -16.70 0.63 -6.21
CA VAL A 100 -15.81 1.26 -7.20
C VAL A 100 -16.45 2.55 -7.68
N GLU A 101 -15.75 3.67 -7.47
CA GLU A 101 -16.04 4.97 -8.09
C GLU A 101 -15.11 5.14 -9.31
N ASP A 102 -15.68 5.09 -10.52
CA ASP A 102 -14.96 5.36 -11.77
C ASP A 102 -14.93 6.86 -12.08
N LEU A 103 -13.71 7.40 -12.18
CA LEU A 103 -13.43 8.81 -12.43
C LEU A 103 -13.35 9.18 -13.93
N THR A 104 -13.68 8.27 -14.85
CA THR A 104 -13.78 8.59 -16.29
C THR A 104 -14.91 9.57 -16.62
N THR A 105 -15.93 9.66 -15.77
CA THR A 105 -17.22 10.31 -16.08
C THR A 105 -17.28 11.81 -15.79
N GLN A 106 -16.15 12.53 -15.85
CA GLN A 106 -16.17 13.99 -15.75
C GLN A 106 -16.54 14.65 -17.09
N ASP A 107 -17.38 15.67 -16.98
CA ASP A 107 -18.13 16.36 -18.03
C ASP A 107 -17.35 16.57 -19.36
N PRO A 108 -17.81 15.99 -20.49
CA PRO A 108 -17.12 16.07 -21.79
C PRO A 108 -17.00 17.50 -22.36
N ASP A 109 -17.70 18.48 -21.80
CA ASP A 109 -17.68 19.88 -22.26
C ASP A 109 -16.72 20.80 -21.48
N SER A 110 -16.03 20.30 -20.45
CA SER A 110 -14.93 21.03 -19.82
C SER A 110 -13.58 20.70 -20.50
N PRO A 111 -12.69 21.67 -20.74
CA PRO A 111 -11.27 21.38 -20.94
C PRO A 111 -10.71 20.90 -19.59
N GLY A 112 -11.13 19.70 -19.19
CA GLY A 112 -10.97 19.13 -17.86
C GLY A 112 -9.66 18.37 -17.71
N ASP A 113 -9.29 18.18 -16.45
CA ASP A 113 -8.23 17.26 -16.04
C ASP A 113 -8.52 15.84 -16.56
N THR A 114 -7.48 15.09 -16.92
CA THR A 114 -7.60 13.67 -17.28
C THR A 114 -8.12 12.84 -16.11
N PRO A 115 -8.73 11.65 -16.32
CA PRO A 115 -9.21 10.80 -15.22
C PRO A 115 -8.12 10.46 -14.18
N LEU A 116 -6.87 10.31 -14.62
CA LEU A 116 -5.74 10.09 -13.71
C LEU A 116 -5.45 11.33 -12.87
N GLU A 117 -5.49 12.51 -13.46
CA GLU A 117 -5.30 13.77 -12.74
C GLU A 117 -6.40 14.01 -11.70
N VAL A 118 -7.65 13.67 -12.03
CA VAL A 118 -8.76 13.66 -11.07
C VAL A 118 -8.48 12.65 -9.94
N ALA A 119 -7.97 11.46 -10.27
CA ALA A 119 -7.59 10.45 -9.27
C ALA A 119 -6.47 10.95 -8.34
N ALA A 120 -5.48 11.66 -8.85
CA ALA A 120 -4.41 12.29 -8.07
C ALA A 120 -4.96 13.35 -7.10
N ASP A 121 -5.87 14.21 -7.58
CA ASP A 121 -6.49 15.24 -6.74
C ASP A 121 -7.43 14.62 -5.68
N ARG A 122 -8.17 13.56 -6.04
CA ARG A 122 -9.02 12.81 -5.13
C ARG A 122 -8.21 12.11 -4.05
N ALA A 123 -7.09 11.48 -4.41
CA ALA A 123 -6.15 10.89 -3.46
C ALA A 123 -5.58 11.96 -2.51
N ALA A 124 -5.16 13.11 -3.04
CA ALA A 124 -4.66 14.22 -2.23
C ALA A 124 -5.70 14.73 -1.22
N ALA A 125 -6.96 14.88 -1.64
CA ALA A 125 -8.06 15.28 -0.77
C ALA A 125 -8.32 14.23 0.34
N MET A 126 -8.31 12.94 0.00
CA MET A 126 -8.44 11.87 0.98
C MET A 126 -7.29 11.88 2.00
N VAL A 127 -6.05 11.99 1.53
CA VAL A 127 -4.87 12.09 2.40
C VAL A 127 -4.97 13.32 3.31
N ALA A 128 -5.32 14.49 2.78
CA ALA A 128 -5.52 15.71 3.57
C ALA A 128 -6.65 15.62 4.61
N SER A 129 -7.62 14.72 4.39
CA SER A 129 -8.69 14.41 5.34
C SER A 129 -8.32 13.36 6.40
N GLY A 130 -7.05 12.93 6.46
CA GLY A 130 -6.56 11.96 7.43
C GLY A 130 -6.79 10.49 7.03
N LYS A 131 -7.06 10.22 5.74
CA LYS A 131 -7.17 8.85 5.23
C LYS A 131 -5.80 8.27 4.85
N VAL A 132 -5.63 6.97 5.07
CA VAL A 132 -4.54 6.15 4.52
C VAL A 132 -4.97 5.65 3.16
N VAL A 133 -4.33 6.14 2.10
CA VAL A 133 -4.68 5.83 0.71
C VAL A 133 -3.64 4.89 0.13
N ALA A 134 -4.06 3.71 -0.29
CA ALA A 134 -3.25 2.86 -1.15
C ALA A 134 -3.26 3.42 -2.58
N TRP A 135 -2.09 3.55 -3.20
CA TRP A 135 -1.88 4.24 -4.46
C TRP A 135 -1.16 3.32 -5.44
N PHE A 136 -1.84 3.00 -6.54
CA PHE A 136 -1.36 2.12 -7.59
C PHE A 136 -1.45 2.83 -8.95
N GLN A 137 -0.31 3.16 -9.54
CA GLN A 137 -0.24 3.86 -10.82
C GLN A 137 0.89 3.35 -11.71
N GLY A 138 0.63 3.26 -13.02
CA GLY A 138 1.61 2.94 -14.05
C GLY A 138 2.52 1.74 -13.74
N ARG A 139 3.72 1.77 -14.32
CA ARG A 139 4.76 0.75 -14.13
C ARG A 139 5.30 0.77 -12.70
N SER A 140 5.45 -0.37 -12.03
CA SER A 140 6.00 -0.42 -10.67
C SER A 140 7.48 -0.01 -10.61
N GLU A 141 7.88 0.47 -9.43
CA GLU A 141 9.25 0.79 -9.10
C GLU A 141 10.13 -0.47 -9.06
N PHE A 142 11.37 -0.38 -9.55
CA PHE A 142 12.38 -1.39 -9.32
C PHE A 142 13.18 -1.09 -8.06
N GLY A 143 13.36 -2.10 -7.20
CA GLY A 143 14.10 -2.00 -5.95
C GLY A 143 13.21 -2.06 -4.69
N PRO A 144 13.79 -1.89 -3.49
CA PRO A 144 13.09 -2.21 -2.24
C PRO A 144 12.19 -1.09 -1.71
N ARG A 145 12.03 0.01 -2.45
CA ARG A 145 11.35 1.24 -1.99
C ARG A 145 10.20 1.57 -2.93
N ALA A 146 9.04 1.87 -2.36
CA ALA A 146 7.97 2.53 -3.09
C ALA A 146 8.30 4.01 -3.25
N LEU A 147 8.16 4.52 -4.46
CA LEU A 147 8.54 5.85 -4.94
C LEU A 147 7.36 6.56 -5.62
N GLY A 148 6.13 6.17 -5.29
CA GLY A 148 4.90 6.83 -5.75
C GLY A 148 4.13 6.11 -6.84
N HIS A 149 4.43 4.84 -7.13
CA HIS A 149 3.67 3.99 -8.07
C HIS A 149 3.03 2.80 -7.37
N ARG A 150 3.61 2.29 -6.27
CA ARG A 150 3.05 1.25 -5.39
C ARG A 150 3.18 1.64 -3.93
N SER A 151 2.44 2.68 -3.54
CA SER A 151 2.64 3.40 -2.27
C SER A 151 1.42 3.37 -1.36
N LEU A 152 1.64 3.40 -0.04
CA LEU A 152 0.64 3.83 0.93
C LEU A 152 0.95 5.27 1.31
N LEU A 153 -0.03 6.14 1.10
CA LEU A 153 0.05 7.57 1.28
C LEU A 153 -0.77 8.00 2.49
N ALA A 154 -0.22 8.91 3.29
CA ALA A 154 -0.93 9.45 4.44
C ALA A 154 -0.47 10.87 4.78
N ASP A 155 -1.20 11.51 5.70
CA ASP A 155 -0.91 12.88 6.12
C ASP A 155 0.34 12.92 7.00
N PRO A 156 1.42 13.61 6.60
CA PRO A 156 2.64 13.69 7.40
C PRO A 156 2.48 14.58 8.64
N ARG A 157 1.44 15.40 8.70
CA ARG A 157 1.15 16.36 9.78
C ARG A 157 0.55 15.66 11.01
N ASP A 158 -0.12 14.53 10.81
CA ASP A 158 -0.79 13.78 11.86
C ASP A 158 0.20 12.84 12.56
N LYS A 159 0.54 13.16 13.81
CA LYS A 159 1.43 12.34 14.65
C LYS A 159 0.88 10.92 14.90
N ASP A 160 -0.44 10.75 14.95
CA ASP A 160 -1.08 9.48 15.30
C ASP A 160 -1.20 8.56 14.08
N MET A 161 -0.97 9.10 12.87
CA MET A 161 -0.94 8.37 11.61
C MET A 161 0.12 7.26 11.62
N VAL A 162 1.28 7.50 12.24
CA VAL A 162 2.35 6.51 12.36
C VAL A 162 1.85 5.27 13.09
N ASN A 163 1.19 5.48 14.23
CA ASN A 163 0.63 4.41 15.05
C ASN A 163 -0.45 3.65 14.28
N ARG A 164 -1.34 4.39 13.58
CA ARG A 164 -2.38 3.80 12.75
C ARG A 164 -1.81 2.85 11.69
N ILE A 165 -0.82 3.29 10.92
CA ILE A 165 -0.23 2.47 9.85
C ILE A 165 0.61 1.32 10.43
N ASN A 166 1.43 1.58 11.46
CA ASN A 166 2.27 0.55 12.06
C ASN A 166 1.46 -0.56 12.72
N LEU A 167 0.36 -0.23 13.41
CA LEU A 167 -0.49 -1.20 14.09
C LEU A 167 -1.48 -1.90 13.15
N LYS A 168 -2.14 -1.17 12.25
CA LYS A 168 -3.23 -1.74 11.44
C LYS A 168 -2.78 -2.34 10.10
N VAL A 169 -1.67 -1.86 9.53
CA VAL A 169 -1.21 -2.29 8.20
C VAL A 169 0.10 -3.06 8.29
N LYS A 170 1.13 -2.46 8.91
CA LYS A 170 2.49 -3.01 8.90
C LYS A 170 2.75 -4.02 10.00
N MET A 171 1.90 -4.07 11.01
CA MET A 171 1.98 -5.01 12.14
C MET A 171 3.41 -5.06 12.73
N ARG A 172 3.97 -3.86 12.96
CA ARG A 172 5.33 -3.61 13.45
C ARG A 172 5.32 -2.53 14.55
N GLU A 173 6.48 -2.26 15.14
CA GLU A 173 6.62 -1.36 16.28
C GLU A 173 6.11 0.06 15.94
N ASP A 174 5.39 0.67 16.88
CA ASP A 174 4.66 1.93 16.72
C ASP A 174 5.56 3.14 16.46
N PHE A 175 6.77 3.16 17.04
CA PHE A 175 7.70 4.29 16.96
C PHE A 175 8.48 4.41 15.66
N ARG A 176 8.40 3.45 14.72
CA ARG A 176 9.18 3.53 13.46
C ARG A 176 8.55 4.58 12.53
N PRO A 177 9.22 5.73 12.30
CA PRO A 177 8.67 6.75 11.42
C PRO A 177 8.74 6.30 9.96
N PHE A 178 7.93 6.95 9.14
CA PHE A 178 7.90 6.73 7.70
C PHE A 178 8.72 7.77 6.94
N ALA A 179 8.80 7.62 5.63
CA ALA A 179 9.52 8.53 4.75
C ALA A 179 8.56 9.54 4.12
N PRO A 180 8.94 10.81 3.92
CA PRO A 180 8.17 11.73 3.10
C PRO A 180 8.56 11.60 1.63
N SER A 181 7.57 11.76 0.75
CA SER A 181 7.79 12.19 -0.63
C SER A 181 7.51 13.69 -0.72
N VAL A 182 8.55 14.47 -1.00
CA VAL A 182 8.54 15.94 -1.03
C VAL A 182 8.75 16.45 -2.44
N LEU A 183 8.02 17.50 -2.82
CA LEU A 183 8.26 18.23 -4.07
C LEU A 183 9.70 18.76 -4.08
N GLU A 184 10.45 18.46 -5.14
CA GLU A 184 11.87 18.79 -5.21
C GLU A 184 12.13 20.29 -4.99
N GLU A 185 11.32 21.14 -5.63
CA GLU A 185 11.45 22.59 -5.58
C GLU A 185 11.27 23.18 -4.16
N PHE A 186 10.64 22.44 -3.25
CA PHE A 186 10.47 22.81 -1.85
C PHE A 186 11.41 22.05 -0.90
N ALA A 187 12.08 20.99 -1.34
CA ALA A 187 12.85 20.12 -0.46
C ALA A 187 13.94 20.88 0.34
N GLY A 188 14.61 21.83 -0.31
CA GLY A 188 15.63 22.68 0.31
C GLY A 188 15.09 23.66 1.35
N GLU A 189 13.78 23.93 1.41
CA GLU A 189 13.17 24.75 2.46
C GLU A 189 12.84 23.94 3.72
N TRP A 190 12.78 22.62 3.60
CA TRP A 190 12.34 21.71 4.66
C TRP A 190 13.47 20.88 5.26
N PHE A 191 14.49 20.54 4.47
CA PHE A 191 15.59 19.68 4.88
C PHE A 191 16.96 20.31 4.58
N ASP A 192 17.94 19.99 5.41
CA ASP A 192 19.33 20.44 5.28
C ASP A 192 20.24 19.34 4.72
N GLY A 193 21.30 19.75 4.01
CA GLY A 193 22.34 18.83 3.54
C GLY A 193 21.95 17.99 2.31
N LEU A 194 21.02 18.47 1.50
CA LEU A 194 20.79 17.97 0.15
C LEU A 194 21.87 18.51 -0.80
N THR A 195 22.40 17.65 -1.67
CA THR A 195 23.37 18.01 -2.72
C THR A 195 22.88 17.47 -4.07
N GLY A 196 23.43 18.02 -5.16
CA GLY A 196 23.13 17.55 -6.52
C GLY A 196 21.64 17.47 -6.83
N ASP A 197 21.20 16.29 -7.27
CA ASP A 197 19.83 15.99 -7.75
C ASP A 197 18.88 15.56 -6.61
N GLY A 198 19.22 15.88 -5.35
CA GLY A 198 18.39 15.57 -4.19
C GLY A 198 18.44 14.10 -3.74
N SER A 199 17.28 13.48 -3.51
CA SER A 199 17.14 12.09 -3.05
C SER A 199 15.95 11.41 -3.75
N PRO A 200 16.01 11.14 -5.05
CA PRO A 200 14.85 10.62 -5.81
C PRO A 200 14.40 9.21 -5.39
N TYR A 201 15.24 8.46 -4.66
CA TYR A 201 15.03 7.02 -4.40
C TYR A 201 14.89 6.65 -2.91
N MET A 202 14.65 7.63 -2.02
CA MET A 202 14.65 7.40 -0.56
C MET A 202 15.96 6.81 -0.02
N SER A 203 17.07 7.17 -0.66
CA SER A 203 18.39 6.56 -0.44
C SER A 203 19.20 7.23 0.66
N LEU A 204 18.80 8.41 1.15
CA LEU A 204 19.55 9.13 2.18
C LEU A 204 18.66 9.73 3.26
N THR A 205 19.24 9.92 4.43
CA THR A 205 18.62 10.54 5.59
C THR A 205 19.23 11.93 5.83
N VAL A 206 18.38 12.94 5.92
CA VAL A 206 18.75 14.36 6.12
C VAL A 206 18.04 14.95 7.33
N PRO A 207 18.67 15.89 8.06
CA PRO A 207 18.00 16.62 9.13
C PRO A 207 16.89 17.52 8.57
N ALA A 208 15.73 17.54 9.25
CA ALA A 208 14.74 18.59 9.03
C ALA A 208 15.27 19.94 9.55
N LYS A 209 14.93 21.01 8.85
CA LYS A 209 15.28 22.38 9.25
C LYS A 209 14.59 22.78 10.56
N PRO A 210 15.14 23.77 11.31
CA PRO A 210 14.54 24.23 12.56
C PRO A 210 13.06 24.59 12.42
N GLY A 211 12.21 24.05 13.30
CA GLY A 211 10.76 24.30 13.32
C GLY A 211 9.93 23.55 12.25
N LYS A 212 10.58 22.81 11.34
CA LYS A 212 9.88 22.04 10.30
C LYS A 212 9.41 20.68 10.82
N ARG A 213 10.17 20.05 11.70
CA ARG A 213 9.85 18.74 12.29
C ARG A 213 8.46 18.73 12.95
N GLU A 214 8.12 19.78 13.68
CA GLU A 214 6.86 19.92 14.41
C GLU A 214 5.65 19.99 13.47
N GLN A 215 5.86 20.37 12.21
CA GLN A 215 4.82 20.45 11.18
C GLN A 215 4.59 19.11 10.47
N ILE A 216 5.57 18.20 10.51
CA ILE A 216 5.52 16.90 9.83
C ILE A 216 5.97 15.74 10.75
N PRO A 217 5.36 15.60 11.95
CA PRO A 217 5.82 14.66 12.96
C PRO A 217 5.81 13.19 12.50
N ALA A 218 4.96 12.81 11.53
CA ALA A 218 4.81 11.42 11.11
C ALA A 218 5.98 10.87 10.27
N VAL A 219 6.82 11.77 9.75
CA VAL A 219 7.89 11.45 8.79
C VAL A 219 9.28 11.86 9.29
N CYS A 220 9.38 12.27 10.56
CA CYS A 220 10.64 12.61 11.19
C CYS A 220 10.97 11.63 12.32
N HIS A 221 12.25 11.25 12.43
CA HIS A 221 12.79 10.49 13.54
C HIS A 221 12.87 11.34 14.82
N VAL A 222 13.08 10.66 15.96
CA VAL A 222 13.24 11.30 17.27
C VAL A 222 14.42 12.28 17.31
N ASP A 223 15.45 12.05 16.49
CA ASP A 223 16.62 12.94 16.33
C ASP A 223 16.39 14.09 15.35
N GLY A 224 15.19 14.21 14.75
CA GLY A 224 14.82 15.23 13.78
C GLY A 224 15.27 14.93 12.34
N SER A 225 15.89 13.78 12.09
CA SER A 225 16.23 13.35 10.74
C SER A 225 15.02 12.76 10.01
N SER A 226 15.07 12.74 8.68
CA SER A 226 14.06 12.13 7.82
C SER A 226 14.70 11.49 6.60
N ARG A 227 14.18 10.36 6.15
CA ARG A 227 14.62 9.68 4.93
C ARG A 227 13.70 10.06 3.79
N ILE A 228 14.14 10.96 2.92
CA ILE A 228 13.23 11.66 2.01
C ILE A 228 13.29 11.11 0.57
N GLN A 229 12.18 11.20 -0.13
CA GLN A 229 12.13 11.14 -1.60
C GLN A 229 11.92 12.56 -2.15
N THR A 230 12.82 13.05 -3.02
CA THR A 230 12.53 14.25 -3.84
C THR A 230 11.76 13.85 -5.09
N VAL A 231 10.66 14.53 -5.37
CA VAL A 231 9.76 14.24 -6.50
C VAL A 231 9.85 15.37 -7.50
N GLN A 232 10.34 15.04 -8.71
CA GLN A 232 10.41 15.96 -9.83
C GLN A 232 9.19 15.81 -10.73
N GLN A 233 8.64 16.93 -11.21
CA GLN A 233 7.53 16.93 -12.16
C GLN A 233 7.86 16.15 -13.44
N ALA A 234 9.09 16.29 -13.94
CA ALA A 234 9.52 15.61 -15.17
C ALA A 234 9.67 14.08 -15.01
N ALA A 235 9.95 13.61 -13.80
CA ALA A 235 10.17 12.18 -13.54
C ALA A 235 8.86 11.45 -13.20
N ASN A 236 7.95 12.09 -12.46
CA ASN A 236 6.68 11.53 -12.07
C ASN A 236 5.59 12.61 -11.97
N PRO A 237 5.01 13.04 -13.11
CA PRO A 237 4.09 14.18 -13.15
C PRO A 237 2.80 13.93 -12.37
N LEU A 238 2.29 12.70 -12.38
CA LEU A 238 1.04 12.36 -11.68
C LEU A 238 1.21 12.39 -10.16
N TYR A 239 2.31 11.81 -9.66
CA TYR A 239 2.61 11.85 -8.23
C TYR A 239 2.99 13.25 -7.76
N HIS A 240 3.70 14.02 -8.60
CA HIS A 240 3.95 15.45 -8.35
C HIS A 240 2.64 16.23 -8.25
N ARG A 241 1.65 15.97 -9.14
CA ARG A 241 0.32 16.59 -9.07
C ARG A 241 -0.40 16.27 -7.76
N LEU A 242 -0.41 15.00 -7.33
CA LEU A 242 -0.99 14.59 -6.05
C LEU A 242 -0.39 15.38 -4.89
N ILE A 243 0.94 15.43 -4.80
CA ILE A 243 1.62 16.14 -3.71
C ILE A 243 1.38 17.65 -3.82
N SER A 244 1.32 18.20 -5.04
CA SER A 244 0.98 19.61 -5.29
C SER A 244 -0.45 19.96 -4.86
N ALA A 245 -1.41 19.07 -5.12
CA ALA A 245 -2.79 19.24 -4.65
C ALA A 245 -2.87 19.19 -3.12
N PHE A 246 -2.16 18.25 -2.49
CA PHE A 246 -2.03 18.19 -1.04
C PHE A 246 -1.38 19.47 -0.49
N HIS A 247 -0.33 19.96 -1.14
CA HIS A 247 0.35 21.20 -0.77
C HIS A 247 -0.59 22.40 -0.80
N ARG A 248 -1.36 22.58 -1.89
CA ARG A 248 -2.35 23.66 -2.00
C ARG A 248 -3.39 23.61 -0.88
N ALA A 249 -3.82 22.41 -0.47
CA ALA A 249 -4.82 22.23 0.57
C ALA A 249 -4.28 22.43 1.99
N THR A 250 -2.99 22.18 2.21
CA THR A 250 -2.43 22.00 3.58
C THR A 250 -1.28 22.93 3.94
N GLY A 251 -0.63 23.56 2.96
CA GLY A 251 0.62 24.30 3.13
C GLY A 251 1.87 23.41 3.32
N VAL A 252 1.74 22.08 3.24
CA VAL A 252 2.84 21.13 3.39
C VAL A 252 3.16 20.46 2.04
N PRO A 253 4.37 20.62 1.47
CA PRO A 253 4.72 20.18 0.12
C PRO A 253 5.17 18.72 0.05
N MET A 254 4.62 17.86 0.91
CA MET A 254 4.99 16.45 0.98
C MET A 254 3.85 15.61 1.54
N VAL A 255 3.89 14.31 1.21
CA VAL A 255 3.03 13.28 1.80
C VAL A 255 3.89 12.22 2.49
N LEU A 256 3.35 11.55 3.51
CA LEU A 256 3.96 10.32 4.02
C LEU A 256 3.84 9.25 2.94
N ASN A 257 4.94 8.56 2.64
CA ASN A 257 5.00 7.45 1.71
C ASN A 257 5.65 6.22 2.36
N THR A 258 5.00 5.07 2.22
CA THR A 258 5.57 3.77 2.53
C THR A 258 5.16 2.73 1.50
N SER A 259 5.79 1.55 1.51
CA SER A 259 5.51 0.49 0.55
C SER A 259 4.05 0.05 0.59
N PHE A 260 3.42 -0.16 -0.56
CA PHE A 260 2.13 -0.83 -0.62
C PHE A 260 2.33 -2.34 -0.53
N ASN A 261 2.20 -2.85 0.70
CA ASN A 261 2.22 -4.26 1.05
C ASN A 261 1.68 -4.47 2.46
N ILE A 262 1.26 -5.68 2.77
CA ILE A 262 1.00 -6.14 4.14
C ILE A 262 2.22 -6.87 4.71
N LYS A 263 2.18 -7.23 5.99
CA LYS A 263 3.32 -7.87 6.67
C LYS A 263 3.63 -9.23 6.05
N GLY A 264 4.90 -9.44 5.71
CA GLY A 264 5.40 -10.72 5.18
C GLY A 264 5.39 -10.82 3.65
N GLU A 265 4.87 -9.80 2.96
CA GLU A 265 4.71 -9.81 1.51
C GLU A 265 5.61 -8.77 0.81
N PRO A 266 5.99 -8.99 -0.47
CA PRO A 266 6.64 -7.97 -1.30
C PRO A 266 5.71 -6.78 -1.58
N ILE A 267 6.25 -5.73 -2.19
CA ILE A 267 5.45 -4.63 -2.75
C ILE A 267 4.51 -5.21 -3.81
N VAL A 268 3.24 -4.82 -3.79
CA VAL A 268 2.25 -5.28 -4.77
C VAL A 268 2.68 -4.89 -6.19
N ASP A 269 2.51 -5.78 -7.16
CA ASP A 269 2.84 -5.49 -8.56
C ASP A 269 1.61 -5.48 -9.46
N SER A 270 0.71 -6.46 -9.31
CA SER A 270 -0.52 -6.59 -10.09
C SER A 270 -1.75 -5.91 -9.46
N PRO A 271 -2.80 -5.61 -10.24
CA PRO A 271 -4.07 -5.13 -9.71
C PRO A 271 -4.69 -6.08 -8.68
N GLU A 272 -4.59 -7.39 -8.90
CA GLU A 272 -5.09 -8.42 -7.97
C GLU A 272 -4.29 -8.44 -6.67
N ASP A 273 -2.97 -8.27 -6.73
CA ASP A 273 -2.13 -8.13 -5.53
C ASP A 273 -2.55 -6.89 -4.71
N ALA A 274 -2.84 -5.78 -5.39
CA ALA A 274 -3.28 -4.53 -4.77
C ALA A 274 -4.66 -4.69 -4.11
N LEU A 275 -5.64 -5.27 -4.80
CA LEU A 275 -6.99 -5.51 -4.29
C LEU A 275 -6.97 -6.49 -3.12
N ARG A 276 -6.25 -7.61 -3.24
CA ARG A 276 -6.07 -8.57 -2.16
C ARG A 276 -5.42 -7.92 -0.93
N SER A 277 -4.30 -7.21 -1.12
CA SER A 277 -3.60 -6.54 -0.01
C SER A 277 -4.46 -5.45 0.64
N PHE A 278 -5.27 -4.73 -0.14
CA PHE A 278 -6.22 -3.76 0.36
C PHE A 278 -7.29 -4.45 1.23
N LEU A 279 -7.92 -5.52 0.76
CA LEU A 279 -8.92 -6.27 1.53
C LEU A 279 -8.32 -6.91 2.78
N ASP A 280 -7.12 -7.49 2.69
CA ASP A 280 -6.40 -8.14 3.79
C ASP A 280 -5.84 -7.16 4.84
N SER A 281 -5.86 -5.85 4.57
CA SER A 281 -5.31 -4.84 5.49
C SER A 281 -6.16 -4.62 6.75
N ASN A 282 -7.25 -5.38 6.95
CA ASN A 282 -8.16 -5.28 8.11
C ASN A 282 -8.56 -3.83 8.47
N GLY A 283 -8.94 -3.03 7.46
CA GLY A 283 -9.33 -1.62 7.64
C GLY A 283 -8.18 -0.64 7.93
N GLY A 284 -6.93 -1.10 7.83
CA GLY A 284 -5.74 -0.24 7.94
C GLY A 284 -5.54 0.73 6.75
N MET A 285 -6.09 0.42 5.59
CA MET A 285 -6.15 1.29 4.41
C MET A 285 -7.59 1.76 4.21
N ASP A 286 -7.84 3.06 4.10
CA ASP A 286 -9.21 3.60 3.96
C ASP A 286 -9.76 3.46 2.54
N ALA A 287 -8.90 3.67 1.54
CA ALA A 287 -9.24 3.58 0.13
C ALA A 287 -8.03 3.10 -0.67
N LEU A 288 -8.30 2.48 -1.81
CA LEU A 288 -7.33 2.17 -2.85
C LEU A 288 -7.64 3.02 -4.07
N VAL A 289 -6.68 3.81 -4.54
CA VAL A 289 -6.74 4.45 -5.85
C VAL A 289 -5.97 3.59 -6.83
N LEU A 290 -6.73 2.88 -7.66
CA LEU A 290 -6.24 1.92 -8.65
C LEU A 290 -6.46 2.53 -10.04
N HIS A 291 -5.40 3.10 -10.62
CA HIS A 291 -5.51 3.86 -11.86
C HIS A 291 -6.50 5.05 -11.72
N ASN A 292 -7.56 5.09 -12.52
CA ASN A 292 -8.65 6.08 -12.46
C ASN A 292 -9.82 5.66 -11.55
N HIS A 293 -9.68 4.61 -10.75
CA HIS A 293 -10.74 4.11 -9.88
C HIS A 293 -10.43 4.38 -8.42
N VAL A 294 -11.44 4.83 -7.66
CA VAL A 294 -11.39 4.85 -6.19
C VAL A 294 -12.16 3.64 -5.69
N VAL A 295 -11.48 2.78 -4.94
CA VAL A 295 -11.98 1.53 -4.41
C VAL A 295 -12.13 1.65 -2.90
N THR A 296 -13.32 1.32 -2.39
CA THR A 296 -13.61 1.18 -0.96
C THR A 296 -14.13 -0.23 -0.65
N ARG A 297 -14.04 -0.65 0.61
CA ARG A 297 -14.62 -1.94 1.02
C ARG A 297 -16.13 -1.79 1.15
N LYS A 298 -16.87 -2.77 0.63
CA LYS A 298 -18.26 -2.93 1.03
C LYS A 298 -18.30 -3.21 2.53
N PRO A 299 -19.15 -2.51 3.29
CA PRO A 299 -19.34 -2.83 4.69
C PRO A 299 -19.94 -4.24 4.80
N PHE A 300 -19.62 -4.95 5.89
CA PHE A 300 -20.51 -6.04 6.27
C PHE A 300 -21.87 -5.41 6.60
N PRO A 301 -22.99 -5.96 6.09
CA PRO A 301 -24.29 -5.35 6.30
C PRO A 301 -24.76 -5.57 7.74
N LEU A 302 -24.28 -4.72 8.65
CA LEU A 302 -24.80 -4.49 10.00
C LEU A 302 -24.41 -3.09 10.45
N ASP A 303 -25.37 -2.16 10.46
CA ASP A 303 -25.52 -1.19 11.55
C ASP A 303 -26.72 -0.25 11.38
N GLU A 304 -27.68 -0.34 12.31
CA GLU A 304 -28.17 0.80 13.11
C GLU A 304 -28.67 0.31 14.50
N GLY A 305 -27.76 0.20 15.47
CA GLY A 305 -27.97 0.67 16.85
C GLY A 305 -29.07 0.09 17.74
N ASN A 306 -29.73 -1.03 17.42
CA ASN A 306 -30.69 -1.68 18.33
C ASN A 306 -30.54 -3.20 18.31
N SER A 307 -30.21 -3.80 19.46
CA SER A 307 -30.21 -5.26 19.65
C SER A 307 -31.60 -5.92 19.53
N GLN A 308 -32.66 -5.11 19.34
CA GLN A 308 -34.00 -5.61 18.97
C GLN A 308 -34.21 -5.76 17.45
N SER A 309 -33.26 -5.35 16.60
CA SER A 309 -33.37 -5.39 15.12
C SER A 309 -32.51 -6.45 14.43
N GLU A 310 -31.70 -7.23 15.14
CA GLU A 310 -31.00 -8.40 14.57
C GLU A 310 -32.00 -9.44 14.04
N LEU A 311 -33.11 -9.63 14.75
CA LEU A 311 -34.23 -10.52 14.40
C LEU A 311 -34.88 -10.19 13.05
N THR A 312 -34.86 -8.93 12.59
CA THR A 312 -35.48 -8.49 11.32
C THR A 312 -34.53 -8.49 10.13
N LEU A 313 -33.24 -8.73 10.36
CA LEU A 313 -32.21 -8.47 9.36
C LEU A 313 -31.72 -9.74 8.66
N MET A 314 -31.64 -10.86 9.37
CA MET A 314 -31.43 -12.17 8.72
C MET A 314 -32.58 -12.50 7.75
N ASP A 315 -33.76 -11.92 7.96
CA ASP A 315 -34.93 -11.96 7.05
C ASP A 315 -34.79 -11.02 5.83
N GLN A 316 -33.70 -10.26 5.72
CA GLN A 316 -33.46 -9.28 4.64
C GLN A 316 -32.15 -9.53 3.90
N LEU A 317 -31.17 -10.13 4.56
CA LEU A 317 -29.89 -10.46 3.96
C LEU A 317 -30.04 -11.66 3.03
N MET A 318 -29.76 -11.45 1.74
CA MET A 318 -29.64 -12.53 0.76
C MET A 318 -28.15 -12.84 0.58
N PRO A 319 -27.64 -13.95 1.14
CA PRO A 319 -26.24 -14.29 1.04
C PRO A 319 -25.95 -14.94 -0.32
N SER A 320 -24.71 -14.80 -0.78
CA SER A 320 -24.18 -15.51 -1.95
C SER A 320 -22.78 -16.01 -1.62
N VAL A 321 -22.58 -17.33 -1.76
CA VAL A 321 -21.24 -17.93 -1.68
C VAL A 321 -20.42 -17.48 -2.87
N VAL A 322 -19.20 -17.01 -2.61
CA VAL A 322 -18.33 -16.54 -3.67
C VAL A 322 -17.45 -17.69 -4.18
N GLY A 323 -17.95 -18.37 -5.21
CA GLY A 323 -17.29 -19.48 -5.89
C GLY A 323 -17.47 -20.84 -5.18
N PRO A 324 -17.25 -21.96 -5.90
CA PRO A 324 -17.34 -23.29 -5.31
C PRO A 324 -16.21 -23.50 -4.29
N PHE A 325 -16.45 -24.32 -3.26
CA PHE A 325 -15.44 -24.67 -2.29
C PHE A 325 -15.45 -26.16 -1.90
N ILE A 326 -14.37 -26.61 -1.26
CA ILE A 326 -14.25 -27.94 -0.66
C ILE A 326 -13.91 -27.75 0.82
N SER A 327 -14.62 -28.42 1.72
CA SER A 327 -14.32 -28.40 3.16
C SER A 327 -13.52 -29.63 3.61
N GLU A 328 -12.60 -29.44 4.56
CA GLU A 328 -11.89 -30.49 5.26
C GLU A 328 -12.04 -30.30 6.77
N VAL A 329 -12.51 -31.36 7.45
CA VAL A 329 -12.68 -31.41 8.90
C VAL A 329 -11.70 -32.43 9.48
N SER A 330 -10.86 -32.00 10.43
CA SER A 330 -9.97 -32.88 11.16
C SER A 330 -10.41 -33.02 12.62
N ALA A 331 -10.54 -34.25 13.11
CA ALA A 331 -10.90 -34.54 14.48
C ALA A 331 -9.74 -35.21 15.24
N ARG A 332 -9.65 -34.95 16.55
CA ARG A 332 -8.74 -35.69 17.44
C ARG A 332 -9.22 -37.12 17.62
N SER A 333 -8.34 -38.00 18.11
CA SER A 333 -8.71 -39.36 18.50
C SER A 333 -9.78 -39.43 19.59
N THR A 334 -10.04 -38.32 20.29
CA THR A 334 -11.12 -38.13 21.27
C THR A 334 -12.48 -37.84 20.65
N GLY A 335 -12.56 -37.61 19.34
CA GLY A 335 -13.79 -37.25 18.62
C GLY A 335 -14.08 -35.74 18.56
N GLU A 336 -13.30 -34.90 19.25
CA GLU A 336 -13.42 -33.44 19.17
C GLU A 336 -12.84 -32.92 17.85
N VAL A 337 -13.59 -32.05 17.15
CA VAL A 337 -13.09 -31.35 15.96
C VAL A 337 -11.94 -30.43 16.37
N ASN A 338 -10.86 -30.47 15.58
CA ASN A 338 -9.60 -29.82 15.87
C ASN A 338 -9.30 -28.67 14.92
N THR A 339 -9.69 -28.80 13.65
CA THR A 339 -9.48 -27.75 12.65
C THR A 339 -10.44 -27.97 11.50
N VAL A 340 -11.11 -26.89 11.09
CA VAL A 340 -11.92 -26.84 9.88
C VAL A 340 -11.25 -25.92 8.88
N ARG A 341 -11.14 -26.35 7.62
CA ARG A 341 -10.62 -25.51 6.54
C ARG A 341 -11.45 -25.66 5.30
N VAL A 342 -11.50 -24.60 4.51
CA VAL A 342 -12.23 -24.50 3.26
C VAL A 342 -11.26 -24.12 2.15
N MET A 343 -11.28 -24.85 1.05
CA MET A 343 -10.51 -24.55 -0.15
C MET A 343 -11.40 -23.90 -1.19
N LEU A 344 -11.07 -22.67 -1.58
CA LEU A 344 -11.77 -21.95 -2.64
C LEU A 344 -11.37 -22.47 -4.03
N GLY A 345 -12.11 -22.08 -5.07
CA GLY A 345 -11.83 -22.42 -6.46
C GLY A 345 -10.43 -22.02 -6.95
N ASP A 346 -9.73 -21.10 -6.27
CA ASP A 346 -8.33 -20.72 -6.54
C ASP A 346 -7.29 -21.65 -5.90
N GLY A 347 -7.73 -22.68 -5.17
CA GLY A 347 -6.89 -23.69 -4.51
C GLY A 347 -6.30 -23.26 -3.16
N LYS A 348 -6.66 -22.08 -2.62
CA LYS A 348 -6.19 -21.63 -1.30
C LYS A 348 -7.07 -22.14 -0.18
N TRP A 349 -6.42 -22.59 0.89
CA TRP A 349 -7.07 -23.00 2.12
C TRP A 349 -7.27 -21.82 3.08
N VAL A 350 -8.52 -21.63 3.50
CA VAL A 350 -8.95 -20.71 4.55
C VAL A 350 -9.33 -21.53 5.77
N GLN A 351 -8.72 -21.26 6.91
CA GLN A 351 -9.10 -21.92 8.16
C GLN A 351 -10.30 -21.22 8.79
N LEU A 352 -11.33 -21.99 9.14
CA LEU A 352 -12.44 -21.55 9.99
C LEU A 352 -12.10 -21.80 11.45
N ASP A 353 -12.61 -20.96 12.33
CA ASP A 353 -12.19 -20.93 13.73
C ASP A 353 -13.02 -21.90 14.60
N ASP A 354 -14.18 -22.34 14.11
CA ASP A 354 -15.10 -23.27 14.80
C ASP A 354 -16.03 -24.02 13.82
N ASP A 355 -16.78 -24.99 14.36
CA ASP A 355 -17.74 -25.82 13.61
C ASP A 355 -18.99 -25.04 13.19
N LEU A 356 -19.35 -23.99 13.93
CA LEU A 356 -20.53 -23.18 13.64
C LEU A 356 -20.33 -22.40 12.33
N GLN A 357 -19.15 -21.83 12.12
CA GLN A 357 -18.79 -21.14 10.88
C GLN A 357 -18.92 -22.06 9.65
N LEU A 358 -18.54 -23.34 9.79
CA LEU A 358 -18.70 -24.30 8.70
C LEU A 358 -20.17 -24.61 8.45
N ALA A 359 -20.93 -24.90 9.50
CA ALA A 359 -22.35 -25.19 9.38
C ALA A 359 -23.11 -24.02 8.71
N VAL A 360 -22.81 -22.78 9.10
CA VAL A 360 -23.38 -21.57 8.48
C VAL A 360 -22.95 -21.43 7.02
N LEU A 361 -21.69 -21.73 6.68
CA LEU A 361 -21.23 -21.69 5.30
C LEU A 361 -21.90 -22.74 4.42
N GLU A 362 -22.03 -23.99 4.90
CA GLU A 362 -22.73 -25.07 4.21
C GLU A 362 -24.23 -24.77 4.06
N ALA A 363 -24.86 -24.09 5.04
CA ALA A 363 -26.23 -23.58 4.93
C ALA A 363 -26.41 -22.62 3.76
N ILE A 364 -25.43 -21.73 3.59
CA ILE A 364 -25.46 -20.68 2.58
C ILE A 364 -25.06 -21.21 1.21
N GLU A 365 -24.41 -22.38 1.12
CA GLU A 365 -24.08 -23.01 -0.16
C GLU A 365 -25.34 -23.34 -0.99
N SER A 366 -26.47 -23.62 -0.33
CA SER A 366 -27.76 -23.80 -1.01
C SER A 366 -28.43 -22.48 -1.43
N ALA A 367 -27.84 -21.32 -1.09
CA ALA A 367 -28.41 -20.02 -1.42
C ALA A 367 -28.52 -19.83 -2.93
N ASP A 368 -29.74 -19.56 -3.37
CA ASP A 368 -30.08 -19.23 -4.75
C ASP A 368 -29.92 -17.72 -5.06
N GLY A 369 -29.45 -16.95 -4.08
CA GLY A 369 -29.38 -15.49 -4.13
C GLY A 369 -30.74 -14.80 -3.98
N LEU A 370 -31.79 -15.55 -3.63
CA LEU A 370 -33.16 -15.04 -3.41
C LEU A 370 -33.64 -15.32 -1.98
N SER A 371 -33.21 -16.44 -1.41
CA SER A 371 -33.51 -16.85 -0.05
C SER A 371 -32.71 -16.03 0.95
N THR A 372 -33.38 -15.66 2.04
CA THR A 372 -32.76 -14.90 3.13
C THR A 372 -31.92 -15.81 4.03
N VAL A 373 -30.97 -15.24 4.76
CA VAL A 373 -30.17 -15.98 5.76
C VAL A 373 -31.08 -16.73 6.75
N ALA A 374 -32.20 -16.12 7.18
CA ALA A 374 -33.13 -16.74 8.12
C ALA A 374 -33.84 -17.97 7.53
N GLU A 375 -34.29 -17.89 6.28
CA GLU A 375 -34.93 -19.00 5.57
C GLU A 375 -33.96 -20.18 5.43
N LEU A 376 -32.72 -19.92 5.02
CA LEU A 376 -31.69 -20.96 4.83
C LEU A 376 -31.33 -21.67 6.14
N LEU A 377 -31.25 -20.93 7.25
CA LEU A 377 -30.89 -21.51 8.56
C LEU A 377 -32.05 -22.27 9.22
N GLN A 378 -33.30 -21.89 8.96
CA GLN A 378 -34.46 -22.66 9.43
C GLN A 378 -34.48 -24.08 8.85
N GLU A 379 -34.00 -24.26 7.62
CA GLU A 379 -33.94 -25.58 6.98
C GLU A 379 -32.92 -26.54 7.62
N MET A 380 -31.93 -26.01 8.34
CA MET A 380 -30.85 -26.81 8.94
C MET A 380 -31.08 -27.25 10.39
N ASP A 381 -32.23 -26.90 10.99
CA ASP A 381 -32.58 -27.23 12.40
C ASP A 381 -31.46 -26.84 13.40
N ALA A 382 -30.75 -25.75 13.10
CA ALA A 382 -29.63 -25.28 13.91
C ALA A 382 -30.16 -24.57 15.16
N SER A 383 -30.01 -25.21 16.33
CA SER A 383 -30.37 -24.64 17.64
C SER A 383 -29.37 -23.59 18.15
N ALA A 384 -28.62 -22.94 17.27
CA ALA A 384 -27.57 -22.00 17.61
C ALA A 384 -28.16 -20.62 17.99
N ASP A 385 -27.47 -19.90 18.87
CA ASP A 385 -27.87 -18.53 19.21
C ASP A 385 -27.68 -17.61 17.99
N GLN A 386 -28.64 -16.72 17.75
CA GLN A 386 -28.62 -15.84 16.57
C GLN A 386 -27.39 -14.91 16.56
N GLY A 387 -26.90 -14.47 17.73
CA GLY A 387 -25.71 -13.65 17.83
C GLY A 387 -24.46 -14.40 17.36
N GLU A 388 -24.35 -15.69 17.71
CA GLU A 388 -23.25 -16.55 17.27
C GLU A 388 -23.26 -16.76 15.75
N VAL A 389 -24.44 -16.88 15.15
CA VAL A 389 -24.59 -16.97 13.69
C VAL A 389 -24.16 -15.67 13.01
N VAL A 390 -24.58 -14.52 13.55
CA VAL A 390 -24.19 -13.22 13.02
C VAL A 390 -22.67 -13.03 13.07
N ASP A 391 -22.05 -13.40 14.19
CA ASP A 391 -20.59 -13.39 14.32
C ASP A 391 -19.93 -14.31 13.29
N ALA A 392 -20.48 -15.50 13.06
CA ALA A 392 -20.00 -16.42 12.04
C ALA A 392 -20.11 -15.80 10.63
N LEU A 393 -21.23 -15.18 10.26
CA LEU A 393 -21.40 -14.49 8.97
C LEU A 393 -20.37 -13.36 8.78
N HIS A 394 -20.14 -12.58 9.83
CA HIS A 394 -19.11 -11.55 9.86
C HIS A 394 -17.71 -12.13 9.61
N VAL A 395 -17.41 -13.27 10.23
CA VAL A 395 -16.14 -13.98 10.02
C VAL A 395 -16.04 -14.50 8.59
N LEU A 396 -17.07 -15.14 8.05
CA LEU A 396 -17.09 -15.67 6.68
C LEU A 396 -16.95 -14.56 5.64
N HIS A 397 -17.61 -13.41 5.83
CA HIS A 397 -17.44 -12.24 4.96
C HIS A 397 -16.04 -11.68 5.02
N ARG A 398 -15.46 -11.51 6.22
CA ARG A 398 -14.08 -11.05 6.38
C ARG A 398 -13.08 -11.99 5.73
N LYS A 399 -13.35 -13.30 5.75
CA LYS A 399 -12.56 -14.34 5.07
C LYS A 399 -12.87 -14.45 3.57
N ARG A 400 -13.75 -13.59 3.03
CA ARG A 400 -14.18 -13.54 1.61
C ARG A 400 -14.78 -14.84 1.10
N LEU A 401 -15.51 -15.56 1.95
CA LEU A 401 -16.21 -16.80 1.59
C LEU A 401 -17.65 -16.51 1.15
N VAL A 402 -18.25 -15.46 1.70
CA VAL A 402 -19.63 -15.03 1.41
C VAL A 402 -19.67 -13.54 1.11
N SER A 403 -20.69 -13.14 0.36
CA SER A 403 -21.10 -11.76 0.12
C SER A 403 -22.62 -11.64 0.33
N PHE A 404 -23.14 -10.42 0.41
CA PHE A 404 -24.55 -10.16 0.65
C PHE A 404 -25.07 -9.12 -0.35
N GLN A 405 -26.33 -9.26 -0.75
CA GLN A 405 -27.06 -8.26 -1.53
C GLN A 405 -28.00 -7.44 -0.67
#